data_AF-B3FUZ8-F1
#
_entry.id   AF-B3FUZ8-F1
#
_cell.length_a   1.000
_cell.length_b   1.000
_cell.length_c   1.000
_cell.angle_alpha   90.00
_cell.angle_beta   90.00
_cell.angle_gamma   90.00
#
_symmetry.space_group_name_H-M   'P 1'
#
loop_
_entity.id
_entity.type
_entity.pdbx_description
1 polymer ?
#
loop_
_entity_poly.entity_id
_entity_poly.type
_entity_poly.pdbx_seq_one_letter_code
_entity_poly.pdbx_strand_id
1 'polypeptide(L)'
;SGWHGDNMLEPSTNMPWFKGWKVERKEGNAEGKTLIDALDAILPPSRPTEKPLRLPLQDVYKIGGIGTVPVGRVETGVLKPGCVVVFAPANITTEVKSVEMHHEALTEAVPGDNVGFNVKNVSVKELRRGYVAGDSKANPPKGAADFTAQVIVLNHPGQIANGYTPVLDCHTAHIACKFAEIKEKVDRRSGKTTEENPKFIKSGDAAIVTLVP
;
A
#
# COMPACT_ATOMS: atom_id res chain seq x y z
N SER A 1 30.58 -10.38 -8.06
CA SER A 1 30.21 -10.92 -9.38
C SER A 1 29.06 -11.89 -9.20
N GLY A 2 27.91 -11.66 -9.82
CA GLY A 2 26.77 -12.59 -9.67
C GLY A 2 27.04 -13.96 -10.31
N TRP A 3 27.79 -14.00 -11.41
CA TRP A 3 28.12 -15.24 -12.13
C TRP A 3 29.20 -16.07 -11.42
N HIS A 4 30.25 -15.44 -10.91
CA HIS A 4 31.38 -16.11 -10.28
C HIS A 4 31.28 -16.21 -8.74
N GLY A 5 30.26 -15.61 -8.14
CA GLY A 5 30.05 -15.65 -6.70
C GLY A 5 30.88 -14.66 -5.87
N ASP A 6 31.76 -13.87 -6.50
CA ASP A 6 32.64 -12.93 -5.78
C ASP A 6 31.85 -11.94 -4.91
N ASN A 7 32.14 -11.91 -3.61
CA ASN A 7 31.44 -11.09 -2.60
C ASN A 7 29.92 -11.32 -2.55
N MET A 8 29.41 -12.46 -3.02
CA MET A 8 27.98 -12.78 -2.88
C MET A 8 27.69 -13.29 -1.46
N LEU A 9 28.34 -14.39 -1.09
CA LEU A 9 28.23 -15.01 0.24
C LEU A 9 29.52 -14.90 1.05
N GLU A 10 30.67 -14.89 0.37
CA GLU A 10 31.99 -14.88 1.00
C GLU A 10 32.88 -13.80 0.37
N PRO A 11 33.86 -13.25 1.12
CA PRO A 11 34.82 -12.31 0.58
C PRO A 11 35.64 -12.91 -0.56
N SER A 12 35.69 -12.23 -1.69
CA SER A 12 36.46 -12.64 -2.87
C SER A 12 37.95 -12.36 -2.68
N THR A 13 38.77 -13.34 -3.04
CA THR A 13 40.23 -13.18 -3.15
C THR A 13 40.65 -12.33 -4.36
N ASN A 14 39.75 -12.15 -5.33
CA ASN A 14 40.02 -11.39 -6.57
C ASN A 14 39.92 -9.86 -6.37
N MET A 15 39.47 -9.39 -5.20
CA MET A 15 39.26 -7.98 -4.89
C MET A 15 40.01 -7.52 -3.63
N PRO A 16 41.35 -7.64 -3.58
CA PRO A 16 42.14 -7.27 -2.39
C PRO A 16 42.06 -5.77 -2.02
N TRP A 17 41.69 -4.94 -2.99
CA TRP A 17 41.50 -3.49 -2.82
C TRP A 17 40.21 -3.15 -2.06
N PHE A 18 39.18 -3.99 -2.12
CA PHE A 18 37.89 -3.72 -1.51
C PHE A 18 37.93 -4.06 -0.01
N LYS A 19 37.80 -3.05 0.85
CA LYS A 19 37.86 -3.21 2.31
C LYS A 19 36.51 -3.50 2.97
N GLY A 20 35.43 -3.41 2.19
CA GLY A 20 34.06 -3.51 2.68
C GLY A 20 33.27 -2.24 2.39
N TRP A 21 31.96 -2.35 2.57
CA TRP A 21 31.02 -1.23 2.54
C TRP A 21 30.71 -0.80 3.98
N LYS A 22 30.25 0.44 4.14
CA LYS A 22 29.78 1.00 5.42
C LYS A 22 28.49 1.78 5.19
N VAL A 23 27.57 1.70 6.13
CA VAL A 23 26.30 2.43 6.14
C VAL A 23 26.20 3.20 7.45
N GLU A 24 25.94 4.50 7.34
CA GLU A 24 25.66 5.37 8.48
C GLU A 24 24.16 5.69 8.54
N ARG A 25 23.53 5.45 9.69
CA ARG A 25 22.09 5.68 9.90
C ARG A 25 21.78 5.89 11.38
N LYS A 26 20.65 6.55 11.65
CA LYS A 26 20.24 6.92 13.02
C LYS A 26 20.00 5.70 13.90
N GLU A 27 19.53 4.62 13.30
CA GLU A 27 19.14 3.37 13.94
C GLU A 27 20.33 2.41 14.18
N GLY A 28 21.55 2.84 13.87
CA GLY A 28 22.79 2.10 14.09
C GLY A 28 23.55 1.81 12.79
N ASN A 29 24.84 2.12 12.77
CA ASN A 29 25.71 1.90 11.62
C ASN A 29 25.87 0.39 11.33
N ALA A 30 26.17 0.05 10.07
CA ALA A 30 26.47 -1.31 9.65
C ALA A 30 27.67 -1.32 8.70
N GLU A 31 28.44 -2.42 8.69
CA GLU A 31 29.52 -2.64 7.73
C GLU A 31 29.59 -4.12 7.35
N GLY A 32 30.14 -4.40 6.18
CA GLY A 32 30.27 -5.77 5.67
C GLY A 32 31.08 -5.82 4.38
N LYS A 33 31.28 -7.02 3.83
CA LYS A 33 32.05 -7.22 2.59
C LYS A 33 31.25 -7.90 1.50
N THR A 34 30.22 -8.63 1.87
CA THR A 34 29.45 -9.45 0.94
C THR A 34 28.07 -8.84 0.69
N LEU A 35 27.37 -9.36 -0.32
CA LEU A 35 25.98 -9.02 -0.58
C LEU A 35 25.07 -9.57 0.52
N ILE A 36 25.35 -10.77 1.04
CA ILE A 36 24.56 -11.30 2.16
C ILE A 36 24.69 -10.42 3.41
N ASP A 37 25.89 -9.94 3.74
CA ASP A 37 26.07 -8.98 4.84
C ASP A 37 25.21 -7.73 4.62
N ALA A 38 25.12 -7.25 3.37
CA ALA A 38 24.36 -6.06 3.03
C ALA A 38 22.84 -6.29 3.14
N LEU A 39 22.36 -7.49 2.79
CA LEU A 39 20.97 -7.88 2.95
C LEU A 39 20.60 -8.03 4.44
N ASP A 40 21.47 -8.67 5.24
CA ASP A 40 21.27 -8.82 6.68
C ASP A 40 21.35 -7.48 7.42
N ALA A 41 22.07 -6.51 6.87
CA ALA A 41 22.11 -5.15 7.39
C ALA A 41 20.82 -4.36 7.12
N ILE A 42 19.87 -4.85 6.32
CA ILE A 42 18.57 -4.19 6.12
C ILE A 42 17.77 -4.30 7.42
N LEU A 43 17.42 -3.15 8.01
CA LEU A 43 16.56 -3.13 9.18
C LEU A 43 15.14 -3.52 8.77
N PRO A 44 14.50 -4.46 9.47
CA PRO A 44 13.12 -4.80 9.19
C PRO A 44 12.23 -3.57 9.44
N PRO A 45 11.27 -3.28 8.55
CA PRO A 45 10.35 -2.19 8.77
C PRO A 45 9.49 -2.46 10.01
N SER A 46 9.21 -1.42 10.78
CA SER A 46 8.26 -1.53 11.89
C SER A 46 6.86 -1.84 11.35
N ARG A 47 6.25 -2.92 11.85
CA ARG A 47 4.88 -3.28 11.46
C ARG A 47 3.89 -2.31 12.12
N PRO A 48 2.96 -1.70 11.36
CA PRO A 48 2.02 -0.72 11.89
C PRO A 48 0.85 -1.36 12.66
N THR A 49 1.14 -2.16 13.69
CA THR A 49 0.14 -2.87 14.52
C THR A 49 -0.73 -1.92 15.34
N GLU A 50 -0.15 -0.82 15.82
CA GLU A 50 -0.85 0.18 16.66
C GLU A 50 -1.72 1.14 15.85
N LYS A 51 -1.66 1.09 14.51
CA LYS A 51 -2.51 1.93 13.66
C LYS A 51 -3.90 1.30 13.52
N PRO A 52 -4.93 2.08 13.17
CA PRO A 52 -6.24 1.54 12.82
C PRO A 52 -6.20 0.45 11.75
N LEU A 53 -7.10 -0.53 11.84
CA LEU A 53 -7.19 -1.62 10.86
C LEU A 53 -7.50 -1.07 9.45
N ARG A 54 -6.68 -1.45 8.47
CA ARG A 54 -6.96 -1.27 7.03
C ARG A 54 -6.60 -2.56 6.29
N LEU A 55 -7.61 -3.16 5.68
CA LEU A 55 -7.48 -4.40 4.91
C LEU A 55 -8.19 -4.23 3.56
N PRO A 56 -7.48 -3.82 2.50
CA PRO A 56 -8.00 -3.76 1.15
C PRO A 56 -8.33 -5.15 0.62
N LEU A 57 -9.54 -5.32 0.09
CA LEU A 57 -10.02 -6.58 -0.45
C LEU A 57 -9.40 -6.84 -1.81
N GLN A 58 -8.81 -8.02 -1.97
CA GLN A 58 -8.29 -8.55 -3.23
C GLN A 58 -9.38 -9.32 -3.97
N ASP A 59 -10.14 -10.15 -3.25
CA ASP A 59 -11.21 -10.99 -3.77
C ASP A 59 -12.29 -11.25 -2.70
N VAL A 60 -13.46 -11.72 -3.15
CA VAL A 60 -14.57 -12.11 -2.26
C VAL A 60 -15.18 -13.41 -2.76
N TYR A 61 -15.19 -14.42 -1.89
CA TYR A 61 -15.67 -15.77 -2.23
C TYR A 61 -16.95 -16.12 -1.47
N LYS A 62 -17.78 -16.97 -2.09
CA LYS A 62 -18.89 -17.66 -1.42
C LYS A 62 -18.49 -19.11 -1.19
N ILE A 63 -18.28 -19.50 0.06
CA ILE A 63 -17.91 -20.86 0.43
C ILE A 63 -19.14 -21.57 1.00
N GLY A 64 -19.50 -22.73 0.45
CA GLY A 64 -20.62 -23.53 0.93
C GLY A 64 -20.46 -23.91 2.40
N GLY A 65 -21.50 -23.71 3.20
CA GLY A 65 -21.48 -23.98 4.65
C GLY A 65 -20.80 -22.92 5.52
N ILE A 66 -19.92 -22.08 4.96
CA ILE A 66 -19.21 -21.01 5.70
C ILE A 66 -19.87 -19.65 5.49
N GLY A 67 -20.22 -19.33 4.24
CA GLY A 67 -20.80 -18.04 3.86
C GLY A 67 -19.85 -17.19 3.00
N THR A 68 -19.81 -15.89 3.28
CA THR A 68 -19.02 -14.91 2.52
C THR A 68 -17.65 -14.75 3.16
N VAL A 69 -16.60 -14.93 2.34
CA VAL A 69 -15.20 -14.85 2.77
C VAL A 69 -14.45 -13.86 1.89
N PRO A 70 -14.28 -12.60 2.34
CA PRO A 70 -13.35 -11.67 1.74
C PRO A 70 -11.91 -12.09 2.00
N VAL A 71 -11.04 -11.80 1.04
CA VAL A 71 -9.60 -12.08 1.11
C VAL A 71 -8.83 -10.80 0.83
N GLY A 72 -7.78 -10.56 1.60
CA GLY A 72 -6.89 -9.42 1.37
C GLY A 72 -5.69 -9.40 2.31
N ARG A 73 -4.88 -8.37 2.16
CA ARG A 73 -3.71 -8.15 3.00
C ARG A 73 -4.02 -7.15 4.11
N VAL A 74 -3.61 -7.45 5.33
CA VAL A 74 -3.63 -6.48 6.42
C VAL A 74 -2.50 -5.47 6.16
N GLU A 75 -2.84 -4.21 5.88
CA GLU A 75 -1.86 -3.15 5.64
C GLU A 75 -1.48 -2.43 6.94
N THR A 76 -2.47 -2.20 7.80
CA THR A 76 -2.30 -1.58 9.12
C THR A 76 -3.25 -2.19 10.13
N GLY A 77 -2.91 -2.09 11.42
CA GLY A 77 -3.71 -2.59 12.53
C GLY A 77 -3.75 -4.11 12.63
N VAL A 78 -4.68 -4.62 13.41
CA VAL A 78 -4.84 -6.05 13.70
C VAL A 78 -6.29 -6.46 13.45
N LEU A 79 -6.50 -7.57 12.76
CA LEU A 79 -7.82 -8.18 12.57
C LEU A 79 -7.96 -9.38 13.51
N LYS A 80 -9.04 -9.45 14.28
CA LYS A 80 -9.34 -10.57 15.17
C LYS A 80 -10.74 -11.13 14.92
N PRO A 81 -10.98 -12.44 15.08
CA PRO A 81 -12.33 -12.98 15.21
C PRO A 81 -13.11 -12.23 16.30
N GLY A 82 -14.40 -11.98 16.06
CA GLY A 82 -15.28 -11.20 16.94
C GLY A 82 -15.19 -9.68 16.76
N CYS A 83 -14.20 -9.16 16.01
CA CYS A 83 -14.15 -7.75 15.65
C CYS A 83 -15.35 -7.38 14.76
N VAL A 84 -15.92 -6.20 14.99
CA VAL A 84 -16.97 -5.63 14.13
C VAL A 84 -16.28 -4.71 13.12
N VAL A 85 -16.27 -5.11 11.86
CA VAL A 85 -15.63 -4.36 10.77
C VAL A 85 -16.66 -3.61 9.95
N VAL A 86 -16.22 -2.51 9.34
CA VAL A 86 -16.95 -1.78 8.30
C VAL A 86 -16.20 -1.84 6.99
N PHE A 87 -16.94 -2.01 5.90
CA PHE A 87 -16.43 -2.00 4.53
C PHE A 87 -16.72 -0.67 3.85
N ALA A 88 -15.67 0.07 3.54
CA ALA A 88 -15.74 1.26 2.70
C ALA A 88 -15.58 0.90 1.21
N PRO A 89 -16.22 1.63 0.29
CA PRO A 89 -17.07 2.81 0.50
C PRO A 89 -18.54 2.48 0.81
N ALA A 90 -18.97 1.22 0.76
CA ALA A 90 -20.39 0.85 0.88
C ALA A 90 -20.99 1.07 2.29
N ASN A 91 -20.16 1.31 3.30
CA ASN A 91 -20.56 1.52 4.69
C ASN A 91 -21.37 0.34 5.27
N ILE A 92 -20.96 -0.88 4.92
CA ILE A 92 -21.57 -2.13 5.42
C ILE A 92 -20.82 -2.57 6.67
N THR A 93 -21.52 -2.81 7.77
CA THR A 93 -20.93 -3.24 9.04
C THR A 93 -21.32 -4.68 9.37
N THR A 94 -20.35 -5.49 9.78
CA THR A 94 -20.57 -6.89 10.17
C THR A 94 -19.50 -7.36 11.15
N GLU A 95 -19.84 -8.39 11.92
CA GLU A 95 -18.90 -9.12 12.75
C GLU A 95 -18.09 -10.14 11.94
N VAL A 96 -16.80 -10.23 12.24
CA VAL A 96 -15.87 -11.24 11.71
C VAL A 96 -15.97 -12.50 12.56
N LYS A 97 -16.20 -13.66 11.94
CA LYS A 97 -16.38 -14.93 12.67
C LYS A 97 -15.11 -15.73 12.83
N SER A 98 -14.31 -15.79 11.79
CA SER A 98 -13.03 -16.48 11.78
C SER A 98 -12.08 -15.74 10.84
N VAL A 99 -10.79 -15.92 11.07
CA VAL A 99 -9.71 -15.43 10.23
C VAL A 99 -8.80 -16.61 9.96
N GLU A 100 -8.41 -16.81 8.70
CA GLU A 100 -7.63 -17.94 8.26
C GLU A 100 -6.51 -17.49 7.31
N MET A 101 -5.35 -18.14 7.42
CA MET A 101 -4.23 -17.99 6.51
C MET A 101 -3.68 -19.39 6.18
N HIS A 102 -3.53 -19.69 4.89
CA HIS A 102 -3.05 -21.01 4.42
C HIS A 102 -3.80 -22.21 5.03
N HIS A 103 -5.12 -22.10 5.21
CA HIS A 103 -6.01 -23.12 5.80
C HIS A 103 -5.82 -23.37 7.31
N GLU A 104 -5.13 -22.47 8.00
CA GLU A 104 -5.02 -22.48 9.46
C GLU A 104 -5.78 -21.31 10.07
N ALA A 105 -6.51 -21.56 11.15
CA ALA A 105 -7.24 -20.53 11.87
C ALA A 105 -6.29 -19.68 12.70
N LEU A 106 -6.45 -18.36 12.61
CA LEU A 106 -5.66 -17.38 13.33
C LEU A 106 -6.46 -16.77 14.49
N THR A 107 -5.78 -16.56 15.62
CA THR A 107 -6.32 -15.77 16.74
C THR A 107 -6.31 -14.27 16.44
N GLU A 108 -5.34 -13.83 15.65
CA GLU A 108 -5.22 -12.49 15.11
C GLU A 108 -4.41 -12.49 13.81
N ALA A 109 -4.68 -11.55 12.92
CA ALA A 109 -3.90 -11.29 11.72
C ALA A 109 -3.28 -9.89 11.82
N VAL A 110 -1.99 -9.81 11.51
CA VAL A 110 -1.15 -8.61 11.71
C VAL A 110 -0.68 -8.04 10.36
N PRO A 111 -0.12 -6.82 10.31
CA PRO A 111 0.27 -6.20 9.06
C PRO A 111 1.26 -7.06 8.27
N GLY A 112 0.94 -7.32 7.00
CA GLY A 112 1.68 -8.19 6.09
C GLY A 112 1.01 -9.53 5.80
N ASP A 113 0.11 -9.99 6.67
CA ASP A 113 -0.59 -11.26 6.50
C ASP A 113 -1.62 -11.17 5.37
N ASN A 114 -1.69 -12.22 4.53
CA ASN A 114 -2.72 -12.35 3.50
C ASN A 114 -3.75 -13.36 4.00
N VAL A 115 -4.93 -12.88 4.36
CA VAL A 115 -5.91 -13.67 5.11
C VAL A 115 -7.26 -13.71 4.40
N GLY A 116 -7.96 -14.83 4.55
CA GLY A 116 -9.39 -14.92 4.33
C GLY A 116 -10.12 -14.80 5.67
N PHE A 117 -11.25 -14.10 5.71
CA PHE A 117 -12.01 -13.97 6.95
C PHE A 117 -13.51 -14.12 6.70
N ASN A 118 -14.21 -14.86 7.56
CA ASN A 118 -15.64 -15.10 7.41
C ASN A 118 -16.44 -13.95 8.02
N VAL A 119 -17.46 -13.46 7.31
CA VAL A 119 -18.39 -12.43 7.80
C VAL A 119 -19.85 -12.88 7.71
N LYS A 120 -20.68 -12.46 8.66
CA LYS A 120 -22.11 -12.80 8.68
C LYS A 120 -22.97 -11.81 7.92
N ASN A 121 -24.10 -12.28 7.41
CA ASN A 121 -25.19 -11.44 6.88
C ASN A 121 -24.78 -10.43 5.78
N VAL A 122 -23.67 -10.68 5.08
CA VAL A 122 -23.24 -9.89 3.93
C VAL A 122 -23.13 -10.82 2.72
N SER A 123 -23.76 -10.44 1.62
CA SER A 123 -23.69 -11.16 0.36
C SER A 123 -22.40 -10.85 -0.38
N VAL A 124 -21.84 -11.83 -1.10
CA VAL A 124 -20.69 -11.62 -2.00
C VAL A 124 -20.94 -10.56 -3.07
N LYS A 125 -22.20 -10.23 -3.39
CA LYS A 125 -22.55 -9.18 -4.35
C LYS A 125 -22.40 -7.76 -3.78
N GLU A 126 -22.36 -7.62 -2.46
CA GLU A 126 -22.29 -6.33 -1.77
C GLU A 126 -20.85 -5.88 -1.51
N LEU A 127 -19.89 -6.80 -1.62
CA LEU A 127 -18.46 -6.55 -1.49
C LEU A 127 -17.76 -6.83 -2.81
N ARG A 128 -16.69 -6.09 -3.09
CA ARG A 128 -15.87 -6.28 -4.28
C ARG A 128 -14.42 -5.93 -4.02
N ARG A 129 -13.54 -6.40 -4.91
CA ARG A 129 -12.14 -5.97 -4.96
C ARG A 129 -12.04 -4.45 -4.92
N GLY A 130 -11.07 -3.94 -4.17
CA GLY A 130 -10.85 -2.51 -3.98
C GLY A 130 -11.57 -1.90 -2.78
N TYR A 131 -12.56 -2.59 -2.19
CA TYR A 131 -13.14 -2.14 -0.92
C TYR A 131 -12.13 -2.27 0.21
N VAL A 132 -12.30 -1.49 1.27
CA VAL A 132 -11.38 -1.50 2.42
C VAL A 132 -12.16 -1.85 3.67
N ALA A 133 -11.78 -2.94 4.33
CA ALA A 133 -12.27 -3.29 5.65
C ALA A 133 -11.45 -2.55 6.73
N GLY A 134 -12.12 -2.15 7.80
CA GLY A 134 -11.47 -1.63 9.01
C GLY A 134 -12.36 -1.78 10.23
N ASP A 135 -11.79 -1.61 11.42
CA ASP A 135 -12.54 -1.73 12.67
C ASP A 135 -13.56 -0.59 12.79
N SER A 136 -14.82 -0.95 13.02
CA SER A 136 -15.92 0.01 13.18
C SER A 136 -15.74 0.96 14.36
N LYS A 137 -14.97 0.55 15.39
CA LYS A 137 -14.77 1.29 16.64
C LYS A 137 -13.49 2.12 16.65
N ALA A 138 -12.55 1.86 15.75
CA ALA A 138 -11.24 2.49 15.74
C ALA A 138 -10.93 3.11 14.37
N ASN A 139 -11.37 4.37 14.18
CA ASN A 139 -11.20 5.12 12.93
C ASN A 139 -11.63 4.31 11.69
N PRO A 140 -12.94 4.04 11.53
CA PRO A 140 -13.45 3.27 10.40
C PRO A 140 -13.09 3.90 9.05
N PRO A 141 -12.76 3.11 8.01
CA PRO A 141 -12.55 3.63 6.66
C PRO A 141 -13.84 4.22 6.09
N LYS A 142 -13.71 5.20 5.19
CA LYS A 142 -14.82 5.89 4.53
C LYS A 142 -14.52 6.05 3.04
N GLY A 143 -15.57 6.19 2.22
CA GLY A 143 -15.40 6.61 0.83
C GLY A 143 -14.86 8.03 0.74
N ALA A 144 -14.04 8.30 -0.27
CA ALA A 144 -13.55 9.63 -0.58
C ALA A 144 -14.48 10.27 -1.64
N ALA A 145 -14.98 11.47 -1.37
CA ALA A 145 -15.68 12.28 -2.38
C ALA A 145 -14.66 12.94 -3.32
N ASP A 146 -13.54 13.37 -2.76
CA ASP A 146 -12.37 13.87 -3.45
C ASP A 146 -11.13 13.63 -2.56
N PHE A 147 -9.95 13.80 -3.13
CA PHE A 147 -8.71 13.84 -2.37
C PHE A 147 -7.67 14.71 -3.08
N THR A 148 -6.80 15.35 -2.30
CA THR A 148 -5.66 16.09 -2.86
C THR A 148 -4.41 15.22 -2.83
N ALA A 149 -3.70 15.13 -3.94
CA ALA A 149 -2.47 14.36 -4.06
C ALA A 149 -1.37 15.15 -4.77
N GLN A 150 -0.12 14.88 -4.40
CA GLN A 150 1.03 15.29 -5.19
C GLN A 150 1.26 14.25 -6.29
N VAL A 151 1.15 14.68 -7.54
CA VAL A 151 1.34 13.85 -8.74
C VAL A 151 2.66 14.24 -9.39
N ILE A 152 3.43 13.24 -9.82
CA ILE A 152 4.61 13.43 -10.67
C ILE A 152 4.30 12.84 -12.03
N VAL A 153 4.36 13.66 -13.07
CA VAL A 153 4.10 13.21 -14.44
C VAL A 153 5.34 12.52 -14.97
N LEU A 154 5.23 11.22 -15.25
CA LEU A 154 6.28 10.43 -15.88
C LEU A 154 6.36 10.74 -17.38
N ASN A 155 6.71 9.75 -18.21
CA ASN A 155 6.78 9.95 -19.64
C ASN A 155 5.37 9.89 -20.27
N HIS A 156 4.83 11.05 -20.62
CA HIS A 156 3.53 11.22 -21.26
C HIS A 156 3.67 12.05 -22.55
N PRO A 157 3.08 11.63 -23.69
CA PRO A 157 3.28 12.32 -24.98
C PRO A 157 2.52 13.65 -25.09
N GLY A 158 1.53 13.88 -24.24
CA GLY A 158 0.68 15.07 -24.26
C GLY A 158 0.73 15.90 -22.98
N GLN A 159 -0.15 16.88 -22.89
CA GLN A 159 -0.38 17.70 -21.70
C GLN A 159 -1.60 17.18 -20.94
N ILE A 160 -1.57 17.31 -19.62
CA ILE A 160 -2.67 16.96 -18.73
C ILE A 160 -3.27 18.27 -18.21
N ALA A 161 -4.57 18.45 -18.40
CA ALA A 161 -5.32 19.62 -17.95
C ALA A 161 -6.50 19.20 -17.05
N ASN A 162 -7.13 20.17 -16.40
CA ASN A 162 -8.35 19.93 -15.61
C ASN A 162 -9.40 19.21 -16.48
N GLY A 163 -10.00 18.17 -15.91
CA GLY A 163 -10.95 17.28 -16.58
C GLY A 163 -10.34 15.99 -17.14
N TYR A 164 -9.01 15.86 -17.20
CA TYR A 164 -8.38 14.59 -17.55
C TYR A 164 -8.80 13.49 -16.56
N THR A 165 -9.25 12.34 -17.07
CA THR A 165 -9.85 11.27 -16.25
C THR A 165 -9.17 9.93 -16.51
N PRO A 166 -7.91 9.74 -16.06
CA PRO A 166 -7.23 8.45 -16.17
C PRO A 166 -7.75 7.47 -15.11
N VAL A 167 -7.40 6.20 -15.28
CA VAL A 167 -7.57 5.20 -14.23
C VAL A 167 -6.41 5.31 -13.23
N LEU A 168 -6.75 5.36 -11.96
CA LEU A 168 -5.82 5.30 -10.84
C LEU A 168 -5.88 3.91 -10.20
N ASP A 169 -4.71 3.32 -10.05
CA ASP A 169 -4.49 2.16 -9.20
C ASP A 169 -4.05 2.64 -7.81
N CYS A 170 -4.86 2.36 -6.80
CA CYS A 170 -4.54 2.63 -5.41
C CYS A 170 -4.90 1.39 -4.60
N HIS A 171 -3.95 0.85 -3.82
CA HIS A 171 -4.10 -0.45 -3.16
C HIS A 171 -4.60 -1.53 -4.13
N THR A 172 -5.77 -2.13 -3.85
CA THR A 172 -6.47 -3.08 -4.72
C THR A 172 -7.58 -2.44 -5.58
N ALA A 173 -7.82 -1.14 -5.43
CA ALA A 173 -8.82 -0.41 -6.22
C ALA A 173 -8.25 0.06 -7.56
N HIS A 174 -9.10 0.01 -8.57
CA HIS A 174 -8.83 0.39 -9.94
C HIS A 174 -10.02 1.24 -10.42
N ILE A 175 -9.90 2.56 -10.33
CA ILE A 175 -11.01 3.50 -10.50
C ILE A 175 -10.57 4.68 -11.37
N ALA A 176 -11.42 5.10 -12.31
CA ALA A 176 -11.20 6.31 -13.09
C ALA A 176 -11.38 7.55 -12.21
N CYS A 177 -10.34 8.36 -12.05
CA CYS A 177 -10.42 9.58 -11.24
C CYS A 177 -10.23 10.81 -12.13
N LYS A 178 -11.10 11.80 -11.98
CA LYS A 178 -11.00 13.08 -12.68
C LYS A 178 -10.00 13.98 -11.97
N PHE A 179 -9.07 14.56 -12.73
CA PHE A 179 -8.24 15.70 -12.33
C PHE A 179 -9.16 16.92 -12.26
N ALA A 180 -9.82 17.12 -11.12
CA ALA A 180 -10.81 18.19 -10.96
C ALA A 180 -10.14 19.56 -11.04
N GLU A 181 -9.01 19.71 -10.36
CA GLU A 181 -8.25 20.96 -10.29
C GLU A 181 -6.77 20.68 -10.06
N ILE A 182 -5.92 21.17 -10.97
CA ILE A 182 -4.47 21.26 -10.75
C ILE A 182 -4.22 22.58 -10.00
N LYS A 183 -4.00 22.47 -8.69
CA LYS A 183 -3.85 23.64 -7.80
C LYS A 183 -2.53 24.34 -7.99
N GLU A 184 -1.44 23.58 -8.06
CA GLU A 184 -0.09 24.13 -8.06
C GLU A 184 0.87 23.21 -8.81
N LYS A 185 1.82 23.78 -9.56
CA LYS A 185 3.07 23.07 -9.88
C LYS A 185 4.05 23.25 -8.74
N VAL A 186 4.79 22.20 -8.43
CA VAL A 186 5.79 22.18 -7.37
C VAL A 186 7.11 21.64 -7.89
N ASP A 187 8.21 22.10 -7.30
CA ASP A 187 9.52 21.50 -7.54
C ASP A 187 9.55 20.07 -6.96
N ARG A 188 9.91 19.09 -7.78
CA ARG A 188 9.90 17.66 -7.42
C ARG A 188 10.83 17.27 -6.27
N ARG A 189 11.83 18.08 -5.93
CA ARG A 189 12.82 17.78 -4.89
C ARG A 189 12.48 18.46 -3.57
N SER A 190 12.08 19.72 -3.62
CA SER A 190 11.82 20.55 -2.45
C SER A 190 10.35 20.67 -2.08
N GLY A 191 9.43 20.32 -2.98
CA GLY A 191 7.99 20.48 -2.81
C GLY A 191 7.50 21.93 -2.83
N LYS A 192 8.38 22.90 -3.13
CA LYS A 192 8.02 24.32 -3.18
C LYS A 192 7.20 24.64 -4.43
N THR A 193 6.16 25.45 -4.25
CA THR A 193 5.31 25.96 -5.32
C THR A 193 6.13 26.78 -6.32
N THR A 194 5.98 26.46 -7.60
CA THR A 194 6.63 27.16 -8.72
C THR A 194 5.63 27.93 -9.58
N GLU A 195 4.38 27.47 -9.66
CA GLU A 195 3.29 28.08 -10.42
C GLU A 195 1.96 27.75 -9.75
N GLU A 196 1.14 28.76 -9.46
CA GLU A 196 -0.22 28.58 -8.94
C GLU A 196 -1.22 28.46 -10.10
N ASN A 197 -2.21 27.58 -9.94
CA ASN A 197 -3.31 27.32 -10.88
C ASN A 197 -2.85 27.15 -12.35
N PRO A 198 -1.90 26.23 -12.62
CA PRO A 198 -1.40 26.00 -13.97
C PRO A 198 -2.52 25.50 -14.89
N LYS A 199 -2.53 25.97 -16.16
CA LYS A 199 -3.51 25.50 -17.15
C LYS A 199 -3.35 24.03 -17.51
N PHE A 200 -2.12 23.52 -17.44
CA PHE A 200 -1.77 22.13 -17.72
C PHE A 200 -0.42 21.77 -17.08
N ILE A 201 -0.18 20.46 -16.93
CA ILE A 201 1.10 19.84 -16.54
C ILE A 201 1.57 18.88 -17.63
N LYS A 202 2.87 18.64 -17.72
CA LYS A 202 3.49 17.76 -18.73
C LYS A 202 4.58 16.89 -18.11
N SER A 203 5.16 16.00 -18.90
CA SER A 203 6.25 15.11 -18.50
C SER A 203 7.36 15.82 -17.72
N GLY A 204 7.67 15.29 -16.54
CA GLY A 204 8.67 15.83 -15.62
C GLY A 204 8.14 16.81 -14.58
N ASP A 205 6.94 17.36 -14.77
CA ASP A 205 6.32 18.25 -13.78
C ASP A 205 5.85 17.46 -12.55
N ALA A 206 5.93 18.10 -11.38
CA ALA A 206 5.21 17.68 -10.19
C ALA A 206 4.13 18.73 -9.87
N ALA A 207 2.98 18.27 -9.40
CA ALA A 207 1.84 19.15 -9.12
C ALA A 207 0.97 18.65 -7.97
N ILE A 208 0.32 19.58 -7.28
CA ILE A 208 -0.74 19.29 -6.32
C ILE A 208 -2.07 19.31 -7.06
N VAL A 209 -2.79 18.20 -7.02
CA VAL A 209 -4.02 17.98 -7.79
C VAL A 209 -5.15 17.53 -6.88
N THR A 210 -6.32 18.14 -7.00
CA THR A 210 -7.57 17.62 -6.45
C THR A 210 -8.16 16.59 -7.42
N LEU A 211 -8.35 15.37 -6.95
CA LEU A 211 -8.85 14.23 -7.71
C LEU A 211 -10.23 13.84 -7.19
N VAL A 212 -11.14 13.51 -8.12
CA VAL A 212 -12.49 13.04 -7.82
C VAL A 212 -12.66 11.63 -8.39
N PRO A 213 -12.81 10.58 -7.55
CA PRO A 213 -13.08 9.21 -7.99
C PRO A 213 -14.41 9.00 -8.72
#